data_AF-A0A9C9Z7X9-F1
#
_entry.id   AF-A0A9C9Z7X9-F1
#
_cell.length_a   1.000
_cell.length_b   1.000
_cell.length_c   1.000
_cell.angle_alpha   90.00
_cell.angle_beta   90.00
_cell.angle_gamma   90.00
#
_symmetry.space_group_name_H-M   'P 1'
#
loop_
_entity.id
_entity.type
_entity.pdbx_description
1 polymer ?
#
loop_
_entity_poly.entity_id
_entity_poly.type
_entity_poly.pdbx_seq_one_letter_code
_entity_poly.pdbx_strand_id
1 'polypeptide(L)'
;MKRSLLILALILATTMAAAGVVYAQGGYDLSWWTVDGGGGVLSNGGYALNATVGQPDAGATLTGGNYTLVGGFWGAGAVGYQVYLPIVLRNR
;
A
#
# COMPACT_ATOMS: atom_id res chain seq x y z
N MET A 1 11.16 -59.59 19.29
CA MET A 1 12.19 -58.72 18.70
C MET A 1 12.01 -58.52 17.19
N LYS A 2 12.05 -59.57 16.35
CA LYS A 2 11.89 -59.41 14.88
C LYS A 2 10.52 -58.85 14.45
N ARG A 3 9.43 -59.30 15.07
CA ARG A 3 8.06 -58.81 14.78
C ARG A 3 7.82 -57.37 15.23
N SER A 4 8.39 -56.95 16.37
CA SER A 4 8.25 -55.57 16.87
C SER A 4 9.05 -54.58 16.01
N LEU A 5 10.20 -54.99 15.48
CA LEU A 5 10.98 -54.19 14.53
C LEU A 5 10.24 -53.95 13.21
N LEU A 6 9.54 -54.98 12.70
CA LEU A 6 8.73 -54.86 11.47
C LEU A 6 7.56 -53.89 11.65
N ILE A 7 6.88 -53.93 12.81
CA ILE A 7 5.78 -53.01 13.11
C ILE A 7 6.29 -51.57 13.21
N LEU A 8 7.43 -51.35 13.87
CA LEU A 8 8.02 -50.02 13.99
C LEU A 8 8.46 -49.46 12.63
N ALA A 9 9.07 -50.30 11.78
CA ALA A 9 9.45 -49.92 10.42
C ALA A 9 8.23 -49.56 9.56
N LEU A 10 7.13 -50.31 9.71
CA LEU A 10 5.89 -50.03 8.99
C LEU A 10 5.27 -48.70 9.41
N ILE A 11 5.21 -48.43 10.72
CA ILE A 11 4.72 -47.15 11.27
C ILE A 11 5.57 -45.98 10.77
N LEU A 12 6.90 -46.14 10.76
CA LEU A 12 7.80 -45.11 10.26
C LEU A 12 7.59 -44.85 8.76
N ALA A 13 7.39 -45.90 7.97
CA ALA A 13 7.13 -45.78 6.55
C ALA A 13 5.80 -45.07 6.26
N THR A 14 4.71 -45.39 6.98
CA THR A 14 3.41 -44.71 6.81
C THR A 14 3.45 -43.26 7.26
N THR A 15 4.13 -42.96 8.37
CA THR A 15 4.26 -41.57 8.85
C THR A 15 5.09 -40.71 7.90
N MET A 16 6.17 -41.25 7.34
CA MET A 16 6.97 -40.57 6.31
C MET A 16 6.18 -40.35 5.01
N ALA A 17 5.37 -41.33 4.59
CA ALA A 17 4.51 -41.19 3.40
C ALA A 17 3.40 -40.14 3.59
N ALA A 18 2.84 -40.02 4.80
CA ALA A 18 1.82 -39.02 5.12
C ALA A 18 2.38 -37.58 5.24
N ALA A 19 3.65 -37.42 5.63
CA ALA A 19 4.29 -36.12 5.78
C ALA A 19 4.51 -35.37 4.44
N GLY A 20 4.38 -36.05 3.29
CA GLY A 20 4.50 -35.46 1.95
C GLY A 20 3.25 -34.73 1.45
N VAL A 21 2.11 -34.83 2.14
CA VAL A 21 0.89 -34.09 1.77
C VAL A 21 0.96 -32.69 2.38
N VAL A 22 1.88 -31.87 1.87
CA VAL A 22 1.80 -30.44 2.08
C VAL A 22 0.70 -29.95 1.16
N TYR A 23 -0.48 -29.63 1.71
CA TYR A 23 -1.45 -28.85 0.98
C TYR A 23 -0.78 -27.53 0.63
N ALA A 24 -0.39 -27.34 -0.63
CA ALA A 24 -0.15 -26.01 -1.15
C ALA A 24 -1.43 -25.22 -0.84
N GLN A 25 -1.32 -24.23 0.04
CA GLN A 25 -2.43 -23.36 0.39
C GLN A 25 -3.00 -22.88 -0.94
N GLY A 26 -4.26 -23.22 -1.24
CA GLY A 26 -4.87 -22.98 -2.54
C GLY A 26 -4.60 -21.54 -2.96
N GLY A 27 -4.14 -21.39 -4.20
CA GLY A 27 -3.43 -20.22 -4.72
C GLY A 27 -3.85 -18.88 -4.11
N TYR A 28 -2.85 -18.11 -3.68
CA TYR A 28 -3.06 -16.74 -3.22
C TYR A 28 -3.84 -15.96 -4.28
N ASP A 29 -4.86 -15.21 -3.85
CA ASP A 29 -5.45 -14.18 -4.68
C ASP A 29 -4.43 -13.04 -4.80
N LEU A 30 -3.70 -13.04 -5.91
CA LEU A 30 -2.71 -12.03 -6.28
C LEU A 30 -3.27 -11.09 -7.35
N SER A 31 -4.60 -10.91 -7.38
CA SER A 31 -5.23 -9.94 -8.27
C SER A 31 -4.65 -8.55 -8.03
N TRP A 32 -4.19 -7.92 -9.10
CA TRP A 32 -3.59 -6.59 -9.04
C TRP A 32 -4.66 -5.51 -8.95
N TRP A 33 -4.45 -4.53 -8.07
CA TRP A 33 -5.30 -3.36 -7.90
C TRP A 33 -4.45 -2.12 -7.61
N THR A 34 -4.96 -0.95 -7.99
CA THR A 34 -4.40 0.35 -7.63
C THR A 34 -5.39 1.16 -6.81
N VAL A 35 -4.87 2.09 -6.01
CA VAL A 35 -5.66 3.13 -5.35
C VAL A 35 -5.44 4.43 -6.10
N ASP A 36 -6.34 4.74 -7.03
CA ASP A 36 -6.19 5.90 -7.93
C ASP A 36 -6.79 7.20 -7.38
N GLY A 37 -6.91 7.31 -6.04
CA GLY A 37 -7.57 8.43 -5.37
C GLY A 37 -7.67 8.24 -3.86
N GLY A 38 -6.62 7.71 -3.23
CA GLY A 38 -6.61 7.43 -1.80
C GLY A 38 -6.56 8.72 -0.97
N GLY A 39 -7.03 8.66 0.27
CA GLY A 39 -7.07 9.81 1.18
C GLY A 39 -8.50 10.22 1.58
N GLY A 40 -8.68 11.48 1.95
CA GLY A 40 -9.95 12.04 2.39
C GLY A 40 -9.81 13.06 3.52
N VAL A 41 -10.97 13.51 4.02
CA VAL A 41 -11.04 14.42 5.16
C VAL A 41 -11.02 13.62 6.45
N LEU A 42 -10.04 13.91 7.30
CA LEU A 42 -9.91 13.42 8.67
C LEU A 42 -10.20 14.59 9.62
N SER A 43 -11.06 14.41 10.61
CA SER A 43 -11.37 15.48 11.56
C SER A 43 -11.31 15.01 13.01
N ASN A 44 -10.67 15.79 13.88
CA ASN A 44 -10.65 15.55 15.32
C ASN A 44 -10.39 16.85 16.09
N GLY A 45 -11.05 17.03 17.25
CA GLY A 45 -10.75 18.12 18.19
C GLY A 45 -10.80 19.54 17.58
N GLY A 46 -11.68 19.77 16.60
CA GLY A 46 -11.81 21.06 15.90
C GLY A 46 -10.87 21.24 14.70
N TYR A 47 -10.00 20.27 14.42
CA TYR A 47 -9.12 20.28 13.26
C TYR A 47 -9.69 19.38 12.16
N ALA A 48 -9.48 19.80 10.91
CA ALA A 48 -9.73 19.00 9.71
C ALA A 48 -8.44 18.92 8.87
N LEU A 49 -8.08 17.71 8.47
CA LEU A 49 -6.96 17.39 7.60
C LEU A 49 -7.53 16.79 6.31
N ASN A 50 -7.24 17.43 5.17
CA ASN A 50 -7.57 16.86 3.86
C ASN A 50 -6.29 16.26 3.26
N ALA A 51 -6.29 14.96 3.02
CA ALA A 51 -5.09 14.23 2.61
C ALA A 51 -5.33 13.43 1.33
N THR A 52 -4.26 13.16 0.59
CA THR A 52 -4.24 12.21 -0.53
C THR A 52 -3.11 11.20 -0.32
N VAL A 53 -3.30 9.95 -0.76
CA VAL A 53 -2.36 8.84 -0.57
C VAL A 53 -2.04 8.22 -1.91
N GLY A 54 -0.76 7.89 -2.14
CA GLY A 54 -0.32 7.17 -3.33
C GLY A 54 -0.41 8.03 -4.60
N GLN A 55 0.36 9.12 -4.66
CA GLN A 55 0.38 10.00 -5.83
C GLN A 55 1.79 10.00 -6.45
N PRO A 56 2.13 9.00 -7.28
CA PRO A 56 3.45 8.91 -7.91
C PRO A 56 3.71 10.03 -8.93
N ASP A 57 2.65 10.65 -9.44
CA ASP A 57 2.68 11.78 -10.36
C ASP A 57 2.69 13.15 -9.64
N ALA A 58 2.37 13.19 -8.34
CA ALA A 58 2.48 14.42 -7.55
C ALA A 58 3.94 14.86 -7.47
N GLY A 59 4.19 16.14 -7.74
CA GLY A 59 5.54 16.66 -7.74
C GLY A 59 5.60 18.14 -8.09
N ALA A 60 6.82 18.63 -8.30
CA ALA A 60 7.05 19.99 -8.75
C ALA A 60 6.43 20.20 -10.14
N THR A 61 6.02 21.44 -10.40
CA THR A 61 5.56 21.87 -11.71
C THR A 61 6.63 21.60 -12.76
N LEU A 62 6.27 20.79 -13.76
CA LEU A 62 7.10 20.52 -14.93
C LEU A 62 6.83 21.62 -15.97
N THR A 63 7.88 22.08 -16.64
CA THR A 63 7.80 23.12 -17.68
C THR A 63 8.52 22.67 -18.95
N GLY A 64 7.99 23.05 -20.11
CA GLY A 64 8.59 22.74 -21.40
C GLY A 64 7.97 23.56 -22.53
N GLY A 65 8.78 24.41 -23.18
CA GLY A 65 8.28 25.36 -24.17
C GLY A 65 7.25 26.32 -23.57
N ASN A 66 6.06 26.38 -24.18
CA ASN A 66 4.92 27.17 -23.69
C ASN A 66 3.97 26.36 -22.79
N TYR A 67 4.37 25.16 -22.36
CA TYR A 67 3.51 24.25 -21.59
C TYR A 67 4.01 24.09 -20.16
N THR A 68 3.03 23.93 -19.27
CA THR A 68 3.21 23.67 -17.85
C THR A 68 2.34 22.49 -17.47
N LEU A 69 2.90 21.52 -16.75
CA LEU A 69 2.18 20.36 -16.24
C LEU A 69 2.42 20.24 -14.73
N VAL A 70 1.34 20.07 -13.97
CA VAL A 70 1.40 19.76 -12.54
C VAL A 70 0.65 18.45 -12.34
N GLY A 71 1.36 17.43 -11.87
CA GLY A 71 0.77 16.13 -11.57
C GLY A 71 0.23 16.06 -10.13
N GLY A 72 -0.57 15.04 -9.86
CA GLY A 72 -1.20 14.80 -8.56
C GLY A 72 -2.54 15.51 -8.36
N PHE A 73 -3.37 14.94 -7.48
CA PHE A 73 -4.74 15.39 -7.19
C PHE A 73 -4.87 16.89 -6.85
N TRP A 74 -3.90 17.44 -6.11
CA TRP A 74 -3.89 18.87 -5.73
C TRP A 74 -3.23 19.78 -6.77
N GLY A 75 -2.55 19.22 -7.76
CA GLY A 75 -1.81 19.95 -8.78
C GLY A 75 -2.70 20.72 -9.74
N ALA A 76 -3.91 20.22 -9.99
CA ALA A 76 -4.85 20.81 -10.95
C ALA A 76 -5.57 22.08 -10.45
N GLY A 77 -5.39 22.48 -9.19
CA GLY A 77 -6.09 23.64 -8.59
C GLY A 77 -5.23 24.55 -7.71
N ALA A 78 -3.98 24.19 -7.43
CA ALA A 78 -3.08 25.02 -6.65
C ALA A 78 -2.45 26.11 -7.53
N VAL A 79 -3.10 27.27 -7.60
CA VAL A 79 -2.38 28.51 -7.96
C VAL A 79 -1.33 28.72 -6.87
N GLY A 80 -0.08 28.39 -7.18
CA GLY A 80 1.04 28.62 -6.29
C GLY A 80 1.28 30.11 -6.14
N TYR A 81 0.77 30.72 -5.08
CA TYR A 81 1.15 32.08 -4.73
C TYR A 81 2.55 32.05 -4.13
N GLN A 82 3.53 32.64 -4.82
CA GLN A 82 4.80 32.95 -4.19
C GLN A 82 4.58 34.09 -3.20
N VAL A 83 4.60 33.76 -1.92
CA VAL A 83 4.46 34.72 -0.83
C VAL A 83 5.83 35.36 -0.59
N TYR A 84 6.02 36.56 -1.15
CA TYR A 84 7.25 37.33 -1.02
C TYR A 84 7.35 38.15 0.28
N LEU A 85 6.28 38.20 1.09
CA LEU A 85 6.23 38.92 2.37
C LEU A 85 5.77 38.02 3.53
N PRO A 86 6.16 38.31 4.79
CA PRO A 86 5.71 37.53 5.93
C PRO A 86 4.18 37.60 6.08
N ILE A 87 3.53 36.44 6.11
CA ILE A 87 2.10 36.34 6.36
C ILE A 87 1.87 36.24 7.88
N VAL A 88 1.05 37.14 8.43
CA VAL A 88 0.61 37.06 9.83
C VAL A 88 -0.86 36.66 9.84
N LEU A 89 -1.13 35.41 10.20
CA LEU A 89 -2.48 34.88 10.38
C LEU A 89 -2.87 35.00 11.85
N ARG A 90 -4.03 35.61 12.13
CA ARG A 90 -4.66 35.62 13.45
C ARG A 90 -6.10 35.13 13.31
N ASN A 91 -6.42 34.04 13.99
CA ASN A 91 -7.82 33.64 14.20
C ASN A 91 -8.46 34.54 15.25
N ARG A 92 -9.76 34.82 15.06
CA ARG A 92 -10.58 35.50 16.06
C ARG A 92 -10.88 34.59 17.23
#